data_AF-A0A7S2MFE0-F1
#
_entry.id   AF-A0A7S2MFE0-F1
#
_cell.length_a   1.000
_cell.length_b   1.000
_cell.length_c   1.000
_cell.angle_alpha   90.00
_cell.angle_beta   90.00
_cell.angle_gamma   90.00
#
_symmetry.space_group_name_H-M   'P 1'
#
loop_
_entity.id
_entity.type
_entity.pdbx_description
1 polymer ?
#
loop_
_entity_poly.entity_id
_entity_poly.type
_entity_poly.pdbx_seq_one_letter_code
_entity_poly.pdbx_strand_id
1 'polypeptide(L)'
;SDFFGNEDCFLFRLIDEFERNQNKKEKLVDILRPLTDKGNYMYCNPSSTYSSRAAGTNKALSGVIQYGLGAGGTSSRLRLHLTENFESCRALTLAEGTFAEGHLLPPEWGEDCFYFFDVDSLEIWGVGGEEWIEAALQARDNERDRVEANFKKARQIDKKQLLDHFRSDACQGNHSNSYFSHLDQVQGRVDDCSM
;
A
#
# COMPACT_ATOMS: atom_id res chain seq x y z
N SER A 1 -2.58 9.01 5.24
CA SER A 1 -3.14 8.62 3.93
C SER A 1 -2.22 7.56 3.37
N ASP A 2 -2.75 6.45 2.87
CA ASP A 2 -1.95 5.40 2.18
C ASP A 2 -1.69 5.75 0.70
N PHE A 3 -2.17 6.93 0.29
CA PHE A 3 -1.92 7.51 -1.02
C PHE A 3 -0.77 8.51 -1.01
N PHE A 4 -0.02 8.54 -2.11
CA PHE A 4 1.10 9.43 -2.40
C PHE A 4 1.12 9.80 -3.89
N GLY A 5 2.09 10.62 -4.31
CA GLY A 5 2.19 11.14 -5.67
C GLY A 5 1.58 12.54 -5.81
N ASN A 6 1.58 13.05 -7.05
CA ASN A 6 1.12 14.39 -7.41
C ASN A 6 0.39 14.37 -8.76
N GLU A 7 0.01 15.56 -9.25
CA GLU A 7 -0.68 15.76 -10.52
C GLU A 7 0.12 15.39 -11.78
N ASP A 8 1.42 15.10 -11.66
CA ASP A 8 2.23 14.60 -12.78
C ASP A 8 1.99 13.11 -13.03
N CYS A 9 1.37 12.38 -12.10
CA CYS A 9 0.98 11.00 -12.32
C CYS A 9 -0.06 10.91 -13.45
N PHE A 10 0.06 9.93 -14.33
CA PHE A 10 -0.94 9.60 -15.34
C PHE A 10 -0.96 8.09 -15.58
N LEU A 11 -2.07 7.59 -16.10
CA LEU A 11 -2.16 6.23 -16.60
C LEU A 11 -2.15 6.26 -18.13
N PHE A 12 -1.64 5.20 -18.74
CA PHE A 12 -1.71 5.06 -20.18
C PHE A 12 -1.87 3.61 -20.58
N ARG A 13 -2.33 3.41 -21.80
CA ARG A 13 -2.28 2.10 -22.47
C ARG A 13 -1.72 2.24 -23.87
N LEU A 14 -1.02 1.20 -24.31
CA LEU A 14 -0.59 1.07 -25.69
C LEU A 14 -1.75 0.49 -26.51
N ILE A 15 -1.99 1.06 -27.68
CA ILE A 15 -3.04 0.62 -28.61
C ILE A 15 -2.37 -0.22 -29.69
N ASP A 16 -2.73 -1.50 -29.75
CA ASP A 16 -2.20 -2.43 -30.75
C ASP A 16 -2.68 -2.09 -32.19
N GLU A 17 -1.94 -2.56 -33.19
CA GLU A 17 -2.26 -2.46 -34.62
C GLU A 17 -3.65 -2.93 -34.96
N PHE A 18 -4.09 -4.03 -34.34
CA PHE A 18 -5.41 -4.58 -34.59
C PHE A 18 -6.51 -3.59 -34.19
N GLU A 19 -6.44 -3.04 -32.97
CA GLU A 19 -7.37 -2.00 -32.51
C GLU A 19 -7.28 -0.72 -33.35
N ARG A 20 -6.07 -0.32 -33.77
CA ARG A 20 -5.87 0.85 -34.65
C ARG A 20 -6.61 0.68 -35.97
N ASN A 21 -6.47 -0.48 -36.60
CA ASN A 21 -7.07 -0.78 -37.89
C ASN A 21 -8.60 -0.89 -37.82
N GLN A 22 -9.15 -1.50 -36.78
CA GLN A 22 -10.60 -1.60 -36.61
C GLN A 22 -11.26 -0.26 -36.28
N ASN A 23 -10.70 0.48 -35.32
CA ASN A 23 -11.32 1.69 -34.79
C ASN A 23 -10.86 2.97 -35.53
N LYS A 24 -10.07 2.84 -36.60
CA LYS A 24 -9.41 3.97 -37.31
C LYS A 24 -8.72 4.94 -36.35
N LYS A 25 -8.17 4.43 -35.26
CA LYS A 25 -7.44 5.25 -34.29
C LYS A 25 -6.02 5.46 -34.80
N GLU A 26 -5.67 6.71 -35.09
CA GLU A 26 -4.29 7.07 -35.45
C GLU A 26 -3.34 7.08 -34.26
N LYS A 27 -3.86 7.10 -33.03
CA LYS A 27 -3.07 7.18 -31.79
C LYS A 27 -2.51 5.80 -31.40
N LEU A 28 -1.23 5.78 -31.04
CA LEU A 28 -0.53 4.61 -30.50
C LEU A 28 -0.70 4.46 -28.98
N VAL A 29 -1.04 5.55 -28.30
CA VAL A 29 -1.13 5.61 -26.84
C VAL A 29 -2.39 6.37 -26.45
N ASP A 30 -3.13 5.82 -25.50
CA ASP A 30 -4.21 6.50 -24.82
C ASP A 30 -3.72 6.93 -23.43
N ILE A 31 -3.88 8.22 -23.08
CA ILE A 31 -3.37 8.78 -21.83
C ILE A 31 -4.53 9.28 -20.99
N LEU A 32 -4.69 8.68 -19.81
CA LEU A 32 -5.68 9.06 -18.81
C LEU A 32 -5.01 9.98 -17.79
N ARG A 33 -5.20 11.29 -17.99
CA ARG A 33 -4.66 12.35 -17.11
C ARG A 33 -5.51 12.50 -15.85
N PRO A 34 -4.94 13.02 -14.76
CA PRO A 34 -5.70 13.28 -13.55
C PRO A 34 -6.79 14.35 -13.81
N LEU A 35 -7.98 14.13 -13.26
CA LEU A 35 -9.14 15.03 -13.39
C LEU A 35 -9.30 15.97 -12.20
N THR A 36 -8.76 15.58 -11.04
CA THR A 36 -8.99 16.28 -9.78
C THR A 36 -7.70 16.45 -9.00
N ASP A 37 -7.73 17.40 -8.07
CA ASP A 37 -6.71 17.69 -7.06
C ASP A 37 -6.80 16.75 -5.84
N LYS A 38 -7.59 15.68 -5.92
CA LYS A 38 -7.95 14.80 -4.78
C LYS A 38 -6.78 13.99 -4.20
N GLY A 39 -5.54 14.16 -4.66
CA GLY A 39 -4.35 13.60 -4.00
C GLY A 39 -4.18 12.08 -4.06
N ASN A 40 -5.18 11.33 -4.54
CA ASN A 40 -5.19 9.87 -4.53
C ASN A 40 -4.51 9.27 -5.77
N TYR A 41 -3.26 9.65 -6.05
CA TYR A 41 -2.59 9.28 -7.30
C TYR A 41 -2.04 7.86 -7.28
N MET A 42 -1.18 7.56 -6.32
CA MET A 42 -0.53 6.27 -6.14
C MET A 42 -0.89 5.70 -4.77
N TYR A 43 -1.06 4.39 -4.69
CA TYR A 43 -1.43 3.65 -3.50
C TYR A 43 -0.43 2.53 -3.28
N CYS A 44 0.01 2.34 -2.04
CA CYS A 44 0.86 1.22 -1.65
C CYS A 44 0.46 0.77 -0.26
N ASN A 45 0.01 -0.48 -0.16
CA ASN A 45 -0.35 -1.07 1.11
C ASN A 45 0.15 -2.52 1.14
N PRO A 46 1.36 -2.77 1.65
CA PRO A 46 1.89 -4.11 1.72
C PRO A 46 1.20 -4.90 2.82
N SER A 47 0.93 -6.18 2.58
CA SER A 47 0.31 -7.11 3.53
C SER A 47 1.13 -7.25 4.83
N SER A 48 2.46 -7.10 4.72
CA SER A 48 3.40 -7.10 5.85
C SER A 48 3.19 -5.94 6.84
N THR A 49 2.50 -4.87 6.43
CA THR A 49 2.12 -3.78 7.34
C THR A 49 1.21 -4.26 8.45
N TYR A 50 0.43 -5.32 8.21
CA TYR A 50 -0.56 -5.83 9.16
C TYR A 50 -0.05 -6.96 10.05
N SER A 51 1.03 -7.66 9.66
CA SER A 51 1.68 -8.65 10.54
C SER A 51 2.38 -8.02 11.77
N SER A 52 2.57 -6.70 11.78
CA SER A 52 3.10 -5.95 12.94
C SER A 52 2.07 -5.09 13.69
N ARG A 53 0.84 -4.91 13.15
CA ARG A 53 -0.15 -3.96 13.73
C ARG A 53 -1.50 -4.53 14.14
N ALA A 54 -1.88 -5.77 13.81
CA ALA A 54 -3.06 -6.40 14.41
C ALA A 54 -3.15 -7.90 14.13
N ALA A 55 -2.80 -8.74 15.11
CA ALA A 55 -3.29 -10.13 15.20
C ALA A 55 -4.79 -10.17 15.60
N GLY A 56 -5.62 -9.27 15.06
CA GLY A 56 -6.96 -9.05 15.63
C GLY A 56 -8.05 -8.49 14.73
N THR A 57 -7.78 -8.02 13.51
CA THR A 57 -8.88 -7.70 12.58
C THR A 57 -8.49 -8.04 11.15
N ASN A 58 -9.16 -9.03 10.60
CA ASN A 58 -9.14 -9.42 9.18
C ASN A 58 -9.76 -8.32 8.30
N LYS A 59 -9.19 -7.11 8.29
CA LYS A 59 -9.68 -6.00 7.46
C LYS A 59 -9.55 -6.26 5.95
N ALA A 60 -8.60 -7.11 5.57
CA ALA A 60 -8.42 -7.57 4.18
C ALA A 60 -9.61 -8.39 3.66
N LEU A 61 -10.24 -9.19 4.52
CA LEU A 61 -11.35 -10.07 4.14
C LEU A 61 -12.69 -9.33 3.97
N SER A 62 -12.78 -8.05 4.33
CA SER A 62 -14.01 -7.26 4.22
C SER A 62 -14.13 -6.47 2.91
N GLY A 63 -13.18 -6.57 1.98
CA GLY A 63 -13.21 -5.84 0.69
C GLY A 63 -13.04 -4.31 0.81
N VAL A 64 -12.65 -3.80 1.98
CA VAL A 64 -12.55 -2.35 2.26
C VAL A 64 -11.18 -1.78 1.92
N ILE A 65 -10.13 -2.59 1.99
CA ILE A 65 -8.74 -2.16 1.76
C ILE A 65 -8.04 -3.24 0.95
N GLN A 66 -7.44 -2.86 -0.17
CA GLN A 66 -6.69 -3.77 -1.04
C GLN A 66 -5.20 -3.81 -0.64
N TYR A 67 -4.56 -4.97 -0.75
CA TYR A 67 -3.11 -5.10 -0.58
C TYR A 67 -2.39 -5.01 -1.92
N GLY A 68 -1.16 -4.48 -1.90
CA GLY A 68 -0.31 -4.32 -3.07
C GLY A 68 -0.20 -2.86 -3.50
N LEU A 69 -0.01 -2.68 -4.80
CA LEU A 69 0.18 -1.37 -5.45
C LEU A 69 -1.07 -0.97 -6.20
N GLY A 70 -1.35 0.32 -6.28
CA GLY A 70 -2.38 0.78 -7.18
C GLY A 70 -2.26 2.24 -7.54
N ALA A 71 -3.15 2.68 -8.41
CA ALA A 71 -3.22 4.06 -8.85
C ALA A 71 -4.68 4.48 -8.95
N GLY A 72 -4.99 5.70 -8.51
CA GLY A 72 -6.28 6.36 -8.67
C GLY A 72 -7.43 5.75 -7.88
N GLY A 73 -8.48 6.53 -7.64
CA GLY A 73 -9.69 6.06 -6.97
C GLY A 73 -9.60 6.12 -5.44
N THR A 74 -10.08 5.06 -4.80
CA THR A 74 -10.10 4.91 -3.33
C THR A 74 -9.45 3.59 -2.92
N SER A 75 -9.15 3.40 -1.64
CA SER A 75 -8.45 2.20 -1.12
C SER A 75 -9.18 0.88 -1.37
N SER A 76 -10.48 0.91 -1.68
CA SER A 76 -11.29 -0.26 -2.04
C SER A 76 -11.53 -0.39 -3.54
N ARG A 77 -11.47 0.73 -4.27
CA ARG A 77 -11.79 0.85 -5.70
C ARG A 77 -10.70 1.62 -6.43
N LEU A 78 -9.52 0.99 -6.49
CA LEU A 78 -8.38 1.50 -7.23
C LEU A 78 -8.63 1.42 -8.74
N ARG A 79 -8.19 2.43 -9.49
CA ARG A 79 -8.33 2.45 -10.96
C ARG A 79 -7.49 1.36 -11.60
N LEU A 80 -6.24 1.25 -11.16
CA LEU A 80 -5.36 0.12 -11.43
C LEU A 80 -4.94 -0.47 -10.09
N HIS A 81 -5.04 -1.78 -9.94
CA HIS A 81 -4.64 -2.51 -8.75
C HIS A 81 -3.77 -3.70 -9.15
N LEU A 82 -2.54 -3.71 -8.63
CA LEU A 82 -1.58 -4.80 -8.74
C LEU A 82 -1.46 -5.47 -7.38
N THR A 83 -1.76 -6.75 -7.33
CA THR A 83 -1.59 -7.58 -6.13
C THR A 83 -0.11 -7.88 -5.88
N GLU A 84 0.23 -8.32 -4.67
CA GLU A 84 1.63 -8.61 -4.31
C GLU A 84 2.21 -9.84 -5.03
N ASN A 85 1.35 -10.79 -5.40
CA ASN A 85 1.71 -11.95 -6.22
C ASN A 85 1.52 -11.69 -7.73
N PHE A 86 1.03 -10.50 -8.11
CA PHE A 86 0.69 -10.13 -9.48
C PHE A 86 -0.36 -11.01 -10.18
N GLU A 87 -1.12 -11.78 -9.40
CA GLU A 87 -2.25 -12.57 -9.87
C GLU A 87 -3.57 -11.90 -9.45
N SER A 88 -4.62 -12.08 -10.25
CA SER A 88 -5.93 -11.48 -10.02
C SER A 88 -5.87 -9.96 -9.82
N CYS A 89 -4.96 -9.30 -10.56
CA CYS A 89 -4.89 -7.85 -10.63
C CYS A 89 -6.17 -7.30 -11.27
N ARG A 90 -6.43 -6.00 -11.08
CA ARG A 90 -7.69 -5.39 -11.53
C ARG A 90 -7.49 -4.04 -12.19
N ALA A 91 -8.22 -3.81 -13.27
CA ALA A 91 -8.37 -2.51 -13.89
C ALA A 91 -9.85 -2.14 -14.00
N LEU A 92 -10.22 -0.94 -13.54
CA LEU A 92 -11.58 -0.44 -13.60
C LEU A 92 -11.73 0.55 -14.75
N THR A 93 -12.83 0.49 -15.51
CA THR A 93 -13.14 1.50 -16.55
C THR A 93 -13.74 2.77 -15.96
N LEU A 94 -14.37 2.66 -14.80
CA LEU A 94 -14.99 3.75 -14.05
C LEU A 94 -14.54 3.60 -12.58
N ALA A 95 -13.66 4.49 -12.14
CA ALA A 95 -13.23 4.60 -10.75
C ALA A 95 -13.39 6.05 -10.32
N GLU A 96 -13.66 6.28 -9.05
CA GLU A 96 -13.95 7.63 -8.55
C GLU A 96 -12.77 8.60 -8.79
N GLY A 97 -12.93 9.45 -9.80
CA GLY A 97 -12.48 10.85 -9.83
C GLY A 97 -10.99 11.19 -9.89
N THR A 98 -10.04 10.27 -9.69
CA THR A 98 -8.62 10.67 -9.78
C THR A 98 -8.18 10.88 -11.23
N PHE A 99 -8.47 9.93 -12.13
CA PHE A 99 -8.04 9.94 -13.53
C PHE A 99 -9.22 9.99 -14.51
N ALA A 100 -8.94 10.43 -15.74
CA ALA A 100 -9.91 10.47 -16.82
C ALA A 100 -10.51 9.10 -17.11
N GLU A 101 -11.77 9.08 -17.57
CA GLU A 101 -12.45 7.87 -18.01
C GLU A 101 -11.79 7.29 -19.27
N GLY A 102 -11.82 5.96 -19.41
CA GLY A 102 -11.23 5.25 -20.54
C GLY A 102 -10.69 3.86 -20.18
N HIS A 103 -10.68 2.93 -21.13
CA HIS A 103 -10.21 1.56 -20.87
C HIS A 103 -8.68 1.55 -20.70
N LEU A 104 -8.19 0.82 -19.69
CA LEU A 104 -6.76 0.52 -19.50
C LEU A 104 -6.35 -0.78 -20.20
N LEU A 105 -7.29 -1.73 -20.30
CA LEU A 105 -7.10 -3.00 -20.98
C LEU A 105 -7.78 -2.97 -22.36
N PRO A 106 -7.42 -3.88 -23.28
CA PRO A 106 -8.10 -4.03 -24.55
C PRO A 106 -9.62 -4.23 -24.34
N PRO A 107 -10.48 -3.59 -25.16
CA PRO A 107 -11.93 -3.72 -25.04
C PRO A 107 -12.41 -5.15 -25.35
N GLU A 108 -11.59 -5.96 -26.01
CA GLU A 108 -11.85 -7.38 -26.29
C GLU A 108 -11.94 -8.22 -25.02
N TRP A 109 -11.40 -7.73 -23.89
CA TRP A 109 -11.42 -8.43 -22.61
C TRP A 109 -12.77 -8.26 -21.89
N GLY A 110 -13.75 -7.62 -22.52
CA GLY A 110 -15.15 -7.53 -22.10
C GLY A 110 -15.68 -6.10 -22.10
N GLU A 111 -16.98 -5.91 -21.94
CA GLU A 111 -17.61 -4.58 -21.74
C GLU A 111 -17.81 -4.24 -20.25
N ASP A 112 -17.47 -5.16 -19.34
CA ASP A 112 -17.69 -5.03 -17.92
C ASP A 112 -16.73 -4.03 -17.25
N CYS A 113 -17.20 -3.33 -16.22
CA CYS A 113 -16.43 -2.32 -15.49
C CYS A 113 -15.30 -2.90 -14.62
N PHE A 114 -15.15 -4.24 -14.57
CA PHE A 114 -14.24 -4.96 -13.69
C PHE A 114 -13.44 -5.99 -14.49
N TYR A 115 -12.27 -5.59 -14.98
CA TYR A 115 -11.38 -6.55 -15.62
C TYR A 115 -10.38 -7.09 -14.62
N PHE A 116 -10.22 -8.41 -14.63
CA PHE A 116 -9.15 -9.10 -13.93
C PHE A 116 -8.07 -9.54 -14.91
N PHE A 117 -6.82 -9.49 -14.48
CA PHE A 117 -5.68 -9.92 -15.27
C PHE A 117 -4.53 -10.38 -14.37
N ASP A 118 -3.67 -11.21 -14.92
CA ASP A 118 -2.40 -11.58 -14.30
C ASP A 118 -1.28 -10.87 -15.04
N VAL A 119 -0.23 -10.47 -14.32
CA VAL A 119 0.92 -9.80 -14.93
C VAL A 119 1.91 -10.85 -15.42
N ASP A 120 2.14 -10.88 -16.73
CA ASP A 120 3.19 -11.71 -17.34
C ASP A 120 4.58 -11.10 -17.18
N SER A 121 4.70 -9.78 -17.39
CA SER A 121 5.94 -9.03 -17.21
C SER A 121 5.67 -7.63 -16.66
N LEU A 122 6.53 -7.15 -15.75
CA LEU A 122 6.49 -5.81 -15.18
C LEU A 122 7.84 -5.12 -15.38
N GLU A 123 7.81 -3.98 -16.06
CA GLU A 123 8.97 -3.12 -16.27
C GLU A 123 8.77 -1.77 -15.59
N ILE A 124 9.82 -1.28 -14.92
CA ILE A 124 9.82 0.02 -14.24
C ILE A 124 10.97 0.84 -14.81
N TRP A 125 10.63 1.98 -15.40
CA TRP A 125 11.58 2.87 -16.06
C TRP A 125 11.77 4.13 -15.21
N GLY A 126 13.01 4.41 -14.82
CA GLY A 126 13.40 5.65 -14.16
C GLY A 126 14.07 6.60 -15.15
N VAL A 127 13.64 7.86 -15.18
CA VAL A 127 14.30 8.92 -15.95
C VAL A 127 14.88 9.95 -14.98
N GLY A 128 16.16 10.27 -15.13
CA GLY A 128 16.84 11.23 -14.26
C GLY A 128 18.34 11.31 -14.58
N GLY A 129 18.93 12.49 -14.39
CA GLY A 129 20.39 12.65 -14.42
C GLY A 129 21.03 12.11 -13.13
N GLU A 130 22.35 11.93 -13.13
CA GLU A 130 23.10 11.39 -11.98
C GLU A 130 22.79 12.14 -10.68
N GLU A 131 22.67 13.47 -10.74
CA GLU A 131 22.34 14.33 -9.59
C GLU A 131 20.99 13.97 -8.94
N TRP A 132 19.97 13.66 -9.75
CA TRP A 132 18.65 13.29 -9.26
C TRP A 132 18.64 11.88 -8.66
N ILE A 133 19.43 10.97 -9.25
CA ILE A 133 19.60 9.61 -8.74
C ILE A 133 20.28 9.65 -7.38
N GLU A 134 21.36 10.42 -7.24
CA GLU A 134 22.09 10.58 -5.97
C GLU A 134 21.19 11.20 -4.90
N ALA A 135 20.46 12.26 -5.23
CA ALA A 135 19.51 12.88 -4.31
C ALA A 135 18.40 11.92 -3.88
N ALA A 136 17.85 11.12 -4.80
CA ALA A 136 16.82 10.14 -4.50
C ALA A 136 17.34 9.00 -3.60
N LEU A 137 18.56 8.51 -3.85
CA LEU A 137 19.22 7.51 -3.00
C LEU A 137 19.47 8.06 -1.59
N GLN A 138 19.96 9.28 -1.49
CA GLN A 138 20.19 9.95 -0.20
C GLN A 138 18.88 10.14 0.57
N ALA A 139 17.81 10.58 -0.09
CA ALA A 139 16.50 10.73 0.52
C ALA A 139 15.95 9.40 1.05
N ARG A 140 16.12 8.31 0.29
CA ARG A 140 15.74 6.95 0.70
C ARG A 140 16.50 6.50 1.95
N ASP A 141 17.82 6.70 1.97
CA ASP A 141 18.66 6.25 3.08
C ASP A 141 18.36 7.06 4.34
N ASN A 142 18.13 8.38 4.22
CA ASN A 142 17.65 9.23 5.31
C ASN A 142 16.32 8.74 5.90
N GLU A 143 15.36 8.34 5.07
CA GLU A 143 14.07 7.83 5.56
C GLU A 143 14.23 6.49 6.28
N ARG A 144 15.08 5.60 5.76
CA ARG A 144 15.42 4.33 6.43
C ARG A 144 16.04 4.56 7.80
N ASP A 145 16.98 5.49 7.90
CA ASP A 145 17.62 5.85 9.16
C ASP A 145 16.60 6.42 10.15
N ARG A 146 15.67 7.27 9.70
CA ARG A 146 14.58 7.79 10.54
C ARG A 146 13.67 6.68 11.05
N VAL A 147 13.28 5.76 10.18
CA VAL A 147 12.44 4.61 10.53
C VAL A 147 13.18 3.70 11.53
N GLU A 148 14.45 3.39 11.29
CA GLU A 148 15.27 2.57 12.19
C GLU A 148 15.48 3.26 13.54
N ALA A 149 15.75 4.56 13.56
CA ALA A 149 15.88 5.34 14.78
C ALA A 149 14.57 5.33 15.59
N ASN A 150 13.41 5.43 14.93
CA ASN A 150 12.11 5.31 15.56
C ASN A 150 11.89 3.90 16.13
N PHE A 151 12.28 2.85 15.40
CA PHE A 151 12.25 1.49 15.93
C PHE A 151 13.17 1.31 17.14
N LYS A 152 14.38 1.87 17.11
CA LYS A 152 15.32 1.82 18.26
C LYS A 152 14.75 2.54 19.47
N LYS A 153 14.16 3.73 19.29
CA LYS A 153 13.47 4.45 20.37
C LYS A 153 12.30 3.65 20.93
N ALA A 154 11.48 3.03 20.08
CA ALA A 154 10.36 2.19 20.52
C ALA A 154 10.81 0.92 21.27
N ARG A 155 11.98 0.35 20.93
CA ARG A 155 12.58 -0.80 21.62
C ARG A 155 13.23 -0.42 22.95
N GLN A 156 13.72 0.81 23.07
CA GLN A 156 14.25 1.33 24.33
C GLN A 156 13.09 1.76 25.22
N ILE A 157 12.58 0.80 26.00
CA ILE A 157 11.66 1.09 27.10
C ILE A 157 12.35 2.11 28.01
N ASP A 158 11.74 3.27 28.22
CA ASP A 158 12.24 4.26 29.16
C ASP A 158 12.13 3.67 30.57
N LYS A 159 13.25 3.15 31.07
CA LYS A 159 13.33 2.50 32.38
C LYS A 159 12.86 3.41 33.50
N LYS A 160 12.92 4.74 33.33
CA LYS A 160 12.40 5.70 34.30
C LYS A 160 10.87 5.73 34.27
N GLN A 161 10.23 5.77 33.10
CA GLN A 161 8.76 5.61 33.01
C GLN A 161 8.30 4.28 33.59
N LEU A 162 9.02 3.19 33.30
CA LEU A 162 8.72 1.89 33.88
C LEU A 162 8.80 1.93 35.43
N LEU A 163 9.89 2.48 35.98
CA LEU A 163 10.10 2.60 37.43
C LEU A 163 9.13 3.59 38.10
N ASP A 164 8.74 4.66 37.43
CA ASP A 164 7.76 5.63 37.92
C ASP A 164 6.35 5.03 37.93
N HIS A 165 6.00 4.21 36.93
CA HIS A 165 4.78 3.39 36.97
C HIS A 165 4.83 2.37 38.12
N PHE A 166 5.96 1.68 38.32
CA PHE A 166 6.13 0.79 39.47
C PHE A 166 5.99 1.53 40.81
N ARG A 167 6.51 2.75 40.92
CA ARG A 167 6.45 3.54 42.15
C ARG A 167 5.06 4.15 42.38
N SER A 168 4.42 4.70 41.36
CA SER A 168 3.09 5.31 41.51
C SER A 168 2.07 4.30 42.00
N ASP A 169 2.25 3.05 41.60
CA ASP A 169 1.27 1.98 41.76
C ASP A 169 1.64 1.03 42.92
N ALA A 170 2.93 0.95 43.30
CA ALA A 170 3.34 0.41 44.60
C ALA A 170 3.04 1.36 45.79
N CYS A 171 2.95 2.67 45.55
CA CYS A 171 2.64 3.67 46.58
C CYS A 171 1.15 4.03 46.70
N GLN A 172 0.32 3.64 45.72
CA GLN A 172 -1.14 3.77 45.78
C GLN A 172 -1.74 2.39 46.05
N GLY A 173 -1.89 2.04 47.33
CA GLY A 173 -2.42 0.75 47.78
C GLY A 173 -3.90 0.52 47.47
N ASN A 174 -4.26 0.45 46.18
CA ASN A 174 -5.57 0.02 45.72
C ASN A 174 -5.43 -1.29 44.93
N HIS A 175 -5.99 -2.34 45.53
CA HIS A 175 -6.14 -3.67 44.96
C HIS A 175 -6.74 -3.64 43.54
N SER A 176 -5.97 -4.06 42.54
CA SER A 176 -6.36 -5.14 41.63
C SER A 176 -5.15 -5.65 40.84
N ASN A 177 -5.04 -6.97 40.71
CA ASN A 177 -4.01 -7.69 39.98
C ASN A 177 -3.94 -7.29 38.50
N SER A 178 -3.25 -6.20 38.17
CA SER A 178 -2.99 -5.79 36.78
C SER A 178 -1.49 -5.87 36.42
N TYR A 179 -0.69 -6.56 37.23
CA TYR A 179 0.75 -6.75 36.96
C TYR A 179 1.07 -8.00 36.14
N PHE A 180 0.18 -9.01 36.12
CA PHE A 180 0.44 -10.30 35.48
C PHE A 180 -0.52 -10.66 34.36
N SER A 181 -1.57 -9.88 34.10
CA SER A 181 -2.48 -10.09 32.96
C SER A 181 -1.79 -9.90 31.60
N HIS A 182 -0.65 -9.21 31.55
CA HIS A 182 0.18 -9.10 30.35
C HIS A 182 1.28 -10.16 30.25
N LEU A 183 1.65 -10.85 31.34
CA LEU A 183 2.63 -11.93 31.31
C LEU A 183 1.99 -13.23 30.79
N ASP A 184 0.74 -13.54 31.18
CA ASP A 184 -0.01 -14.66 30.57
C ASP A 184 -0.27 -14.45 29.07
N GLN A 185 -0.36 -13.20 28.61
CA GLN A 185 -0.45 -12.86 27.18
C GLN A 185 0.88 -13.00 26.42
N VAL A 186 2.01 -13.07 27.11
CA VAL A 186 3.34 -13.25 26.51
C VAL A 186 3.82 -14.70 26.64
N GLN A 187 3.37 -15.44 27.67
CA GLN A 187 3.81 -16.81 27.97
C GLN A 187 3.01 -17.90 27.24
N GLY A 188 1.94 -17.56 26.50
CA GLY A 188 1.26 -18.47 25.57
C GLY A 188 1.95 -18.62 24.20
N ARG A 189 3.21 -18.18 24.04
CA ARG A 189 3.98 -18.23 22.78
C ARG A 189 5.04 -19.33 22.69
N VAL A 190 5.01 -20.30 23.61
CA VAL A 190 5.82 -21.52 23.58
C VAL A 190 4.92 -22.57 24.23
N ASP A 191 4.13 -23.35 23.48
CA ASP A 191 4.55 -24.60 22.84
C ASP A 191 3.61 -24.96 21.68
N ASP A 192 4.14 -25.01 20.46
CA ASP A 192 3.91 -26.15 19.55
C ASP A 192 4.94 -26.09 18.42
N CYS A 193 6.17 -26.45 18.79
CA CYS A 193 7.15 -27.00 17.87
C CYS A 193 7.53 -28.37 18.41
N SER A 194 6.78 -29.40 18.03
CA SER A 194 7.27 -30.76 18.03
C SER A 194 6.56 -31.62 16.97
N MET A 195 7.37 -31.98 15.96
CA MET A 195 7.33 -33.14 15.05
C MET A 195 6.07 -33.45 14.26
#